data_AF-A0A170WHU9-F1
#
_entry.id   AF-A0A170WHU9-F1
#
_cell.length_a   1.000
_cell.length_b   1.000
_cell.length_c   1.000
_cell.angle_alpha   90.00
_cell.angle_beta   90.00
_cell.angle_gamma   90.00
#
_symmetry.space_group_name_H-M   'P 1'
#
loop_
_entity.id
_entity.type
_entity.pdbx_description
1 polymer ?
#
loop_
_entity_poly.entity_id
_entity_poly.type
_entity_poly.pdbx_seq_one_letter_code
_entity_poly.pdbx_strand_id
1 'polypeptide(L)'
;MADKNTRPRWKSRLRWDDNGRTTHDGRTYQLETHSYWTGKGGWSETDDYHVHEVLDSGQSDPRPLYGPLGTNRRRAIKLAELMILGWKRGLAMDREPGTGRDRWRAPDGQLHVLEDVLSGVVPH
;
A
#
# COMPACT_ATOMS: atom_id res chain seq x y z
N MET A 1 -33.71 5.69 16.38
CA MET A 1 -32.84 4.50 16.55
C MET A 1 -31.76 4.59 15.50
N ALA A 2 -30.50 4.84 15.89
CA ALA A 2 -29.39 4.94 14.93
C ALA A 2 -28.94 3.53 14.53
N ASP A 3 -28.85 3.27 13.22
CA ASP A 3 -28.41 1.99 12.67
C ASP A 3 -27.04 1.59 13.22
N LYS A 4 -27.01 0.49 13.98
CA LYS A 4 -25.79 -0.03 14.62
C LYS A 4 -24.84 -0.76 13.65
N ASN A 5 -25.05 -0.70 12.33
CA ASN A 5 -24.41 -1.65 11.41
C ASN A 5 -23.71 -1.09 10.16
N THR A 6 -23.37 0.19 10.12
CA THR A 6 -22.48 0.73 9.08
C THR A 6 -21.16 1.14 9.70
N ARG A 7 -20.39 0.16 10.20
CA ARG A 7 -18.96 0.40 10.38
C ARG A 7 -18.39 0.74 8.99
N PRO A 8 -17.67 1.85 8.83
CA PRO A 8 -16.94 2.11 7.60
C PRO A 8 -16.13 0.86 7.23
N ARG A 9 -16.14 0.51 5.95
CA ARG A 9 -15.36 -0.61 5.40
C ARG A 9 -14.50 -0.04 4.29
N TRP A 10 -13.25 -0.49 4.23
CA TRP A 10 -12.38 -0.30 3.08
C TRP A 10 -13.13 -0.66 1.79
N LYS A 11 -13.23 0.30 0.88
CA LYS A 11 -13.75 0.08 -0.46
C LYS A 11 -12.61 0.35 -1.42
N SER A 12 -12.10 -0.72 -2.01
CA SER A 12 -11.09 -0.59 -3.06
C SER A 12 -11.61 0.33 -4.16
N ARG A 13 -10.79 1.30 -4.54
CA ARG A 13 -11.06 2.23 -5.64
C ARG A 13 -10.47 1.77 -6.97
N LEU A 14 -9.65 0.72 -6.93
CA LEU A 14 -8.92 0.20 -8.08
C LEU A 14 -9.36 -1.23 -8.39
N ARG A 15 -9.44 -1.55 -9.68
CA ARG A 15 -9.74 -2.93 -10.09
C ARG A 15 -8.42 -3.64 -10.39
N TRP A 16 -8.14 -4.69 -9.63
CA TRP A 16 -7.02 -5.58 -9.86
C TRP A 16 -7.47 -6.76 -10.70
N ASP A 17 -6.69 -7.12 -11.72
CA ASP A 17 -6.91 -8.34 -12.50
C ASP A 17 -6.26 -9.58 -11.85
N ASP A 18 -6.43 -10.73 -12.49
CA ASP A 18 -5.89 -12.00 -12.00
C ASP A 18 -4.35 -12.06 -12.08
N ASN A 19 -3.74 -11.20 -12.89
CA ASN A 19 -2.29 -11.04 -12.98
C ASN A 19 -1.74 -10.06 -11.93
N GLY A 20 -2.59 -9.53 -11.06
CA GLY A 20 -2.19 -8.54 -10.07
C GLY A 20 -1.85 -7.18 -10.68
N ARG A 21 -2.45 -6.83 -11.82
CA ARG A 21 -2.30 -5.53 -12.46
C ARG A 21 -3.51 -4.63 -12.20
N THR A 22 -3.28 -3.33 -12.16
CA THR A 22 -4.33 -2.30 -12.15
C THR A 22 -3.89 -1.07 -12.93
N THR A 23 -4.84 -0.28 -13.42
CA THR A 23 -4.55 0.96 -14.14
C THR A 23 -5.24 2.13 -13.43
N HIS A 24 -4.49 3.20 -13.21
CA HIS A 24 -4.96 4.43 -12.59
C HIS A 24 -4.26 5.63 -13.24
N ASP A 25 -5.01 6.68 -13.57
CA ASP A 25 -4.51 7.92 -14.19
C ASP A 25 -3.56 7.70 -15.38
N GLY A 26 -3.90 6.75 -16.24
CA GLY A 26 -3.14 6.42 -17.45
C GLY A 26 -1.88 5.58 -17.22
N ARG A 27 -1.57 5.20 -15.98
CA ARG A 27 -0.43 4.35 -15.63
C ARG A 27 -0.89 2.98 -15.18
N THR A 28 -0.12 1.96 -15.56
CA THR A 28 -0.37 0.59 -15.13
C THR A 28 0.58 0.22 -14.01
N TYR A 29 0.07 -0.48 -13.01
CA TYR A 29 0.82 -0.95 -11.86
C TYR A 29 0.70 -2.47 -11.76
N GLN A 30 1.74 -3.12 -11.27
CA GLN A 30 1.78 -4.55 -11.08
C GLN A 30 2.23 -4.88 -9.65
N LEU A 31 1.48 -5.77 -9.01
CA LEU A 31 1.82 -6.34 -7.71
C LEU A 31 2.62 -7.63 -7.94
N GLU A 32 3.89 -7.62 -7.54
CA GLU A 32 4.80 -8.75 -7.70
C GLU A 32 5.29 -9.25 -6.35
N THR A 33 5.76 -10.50 -6.30
CA THR A 33 6.39 -11.08 -5.12
C THR A 33 7.83 -11.42 -5.43
N HIS A 34 8.75 -10.90 -4.63
CA HIS A 34 10.16 -11.25 -4.72
C HIS A 34 10.88 -10.90 -3.40
N SER A 35 12.05 -11.50 -3.20
CA SER A 35 12.95 -11.12 -2.11
C SER A 35 13.55 -9.72 -2.35
N TYR A 36 14.06 -9.10 -1.29
CA TYR A 36 14.73 -7.80 -1.36
C TYR A 36 15.99 -7.77 -0.52
N TRP A 37 16.93 -6.90 -0.88
CA TRP A 37 18.18 -6.77 -0.12
C TRP A 37 17.95 -6.06 1.23
N THR A 38 18.32 -6.72 2.32
CA THR A 38 18.13 -6.20 3.70
C THR A 38 19.27 -5.28 4.18
N GLY A 39 20.31 -5.08 3.37
CA GLY A 39 21.47 -4.27 3.72
C GLY A 39 22.49 -5.01 4.58
N LYS A 40 22.07 -5.63 5.70
CA LYS A 40 22.96 -6.19 6.73
C LYS A 40 23.05 -7.72 6.78
N GLY A 41 22.12 -8.44 6.14
CA GLY A 41 22.03 -9.91 6.26
C GLY A 41 21.90 -10.66 4.93
N GLY A 42 21.99 -9.96 3.79
CA GLY A 42 21.73 -10.54 2.48
C GLY A 42 20.31 -10.24 1.98
N TRP A 43 19.82 -11.09 1.07
CA TRP A 43 18.44 -11.07 0.61
C TRP A 43 17.48 -11.51 1.72
N SER A 44 16.25 -11.00 1.71
CA SER A 44 15.20 -11.43 2.63
C SER A 44 14.93 -12.93 2.47
N GLU A 45 14.68 -13.60 3.59
CA GLU A 45 14.33 -15.04 3.59
C GLU A 45 12.93 -15.30 3.01
N THR A 46 12.10 -14.26 2.93
CA THR A 46 10.74 -14.33 2.40
C THR A 46 10.59 -13.47 1.16
N ASP A 47 9.75 -13.94 0.25
CA ASP A 47 9.20 -13.12 -0.82
C ASP A 47 8.08 -12.25 -0.24
N ASP A 48 8.28 -10.94 -0.31
CA ASP A 48 7.28 -9.95 0.08
C ASP A 48 6.60 -9.40 -1.18
N TYR A 49 5.39 -8.86 -1.00
CA TYR A 49 4.73 -8.15 -2.09
C TYR A 49 5.35 -6.77 -2.30
N HIS A 50 5.56 -6.42 -3.56
CA HIS A 50 6.03 -5.14 -4.03
C HIS A 50 5.08 -4.62 -5.11
N VAL A 51 4.93 -3.30 -5.21
CA VAL A 51 4.15 -2.67 -6.28
C VAL A 51 5.11 -1.90 -7.19
N HIS A 52 5.01 -2.17 -8.48
CA HIS A 52 5.83 -1.60 -9.54
C HIS A 52 4.95 -0.85 -10.54
N GLU A 53 5.47 0.20 -11.15
CA GLU A 53 4.87 0.78 -12.36
C GLU A 53 5.25 -0.11 -13.55
N VAL A 54 4.33 -0.35 -14.48
CA VAL A 54 4.60 -1.08 -15.72
C VAL A 54 5.02 -0.06 -16.76
N LEU A 55 6.23 -0.22 -17.29
CA LEU A 55 6.83 0.62 -18.33
C LEU A 55 6.12 0.40 -19.68
N ASP A 56 6.35 1.32 -20.63
CA ASP A 56 5.82 1.22 -22.00
C ASP A 56 6.24 -0.07 -22.73
N SER A 57 7.36 -0.68 -22.30
CA SER A 57 7.81 -1.99 -22.79
C SER A 57 6.95 -3.17 -22.32
N GLY A 58 6.00 -2.94 -21.41
CA GLY A 58 5.18 -3.97 -20.76
C GLY A 58 5.87 -4.68 -19.58
N GLN A 59 7.11 -4.31 -19.27
CA GLN A 59 7.87 -4.81 -18.12
C GLN A 59 7.65 -3.92 -16.89
N SER A 60 7.68 -4.51 -15.70
CA SER A 60 7.69 -3.76 -14.45
C SER A 60 9.00 -2.97 -14.30
N ASP A 61 8.90 -1.70 -13.87
CA ASP A 61 10.08 -0.92 -13.47
C ASP A 61 10.79 -1.70 -12.36
N PRO A 62 12.10 -1.97 -12.46
CA PRO A 62 12.82 -2.74 -11.45
C PRO A 62 12.81 -2.08 -10.07
N ARG A 63 12.48 -0.79 -9.99
CA ARG A 63 12.33 -0.06 -8.73
C ARG A 63 10.86 -0.09 -8.32
N PRO A 64 10.51 -0.76 -7.21
CA PRO A 64 9.16 -0.66 -6.69
C PRO A 64 8.86 0.78 -6.25
N LEU A 65 7.59 1.15 -6.24
CA LEU A 65 7.14 2.46 -5.74
C LEU A 65 7.58 2.69 -4.30
N TYR A 66 7.75 1.61 -3.53
CA TYR A 66 8.20 1.63 -2.15
C TYR A 66 8.85 0.31 -1.71
N GLY A 67 9.30 0.26 -0.47
CA GLY A 67 9.75 -0.99 0.18
C GLY A 67 8.65 -2.05 0.27
N PRO A 68 8.98 -3.24 0.81
CA PRO A 68 8.08 -4.39 0.86
C PRO A 68 6.76 -4.05 1.57
N LEU A 69 5.65 -4.51 1.00
CA LEU A 69 4.29 -4.38 1.53
C LEU A 69 3.89 -5.54 2.46
N GLY A 70 4.82 -6.48 2.63
CA GLY A 70 4.68 -7.70 3.44
C GLY A 70 4.17 -8.90 2.66
N THR A 71 4.11 -10.06 3.32
CA THR A 71 3.77 -11.36 2.71
C THR A 71 2.28 -11.58 2.47
N ASN A 72 1.40 -10.76 3.06
CA ASN A 72 -0.05 -10.96 2.94
C ASN A 72 -0.62 -10.21 1.72
N ARG A 73 -1.03 -10.96 0.68
CA ARG A 73 -1.58 -10.39 -0.57
C ARG A 73 -2.71 -9.39 -0.35
N ARG A 74 -3.69 -9.71 0.50
CA ARG A 74 -4.87 -8.85 0.71
C ARG A 74 -4.48 -7.53 1.36
N ARG A 75 -3.55 -7.55 2.31
CA ARG A 75 -3.01 -6.32 2.92
C ARG A 75 -2.16 -5.55 1.91
N ALA A 76 -1.28 -6.24 1.18
CA ALA A 76 -0.43 -5.63 0.17
C ALA A 76 -1.22 -4.89 -0.92
N ILE A 77 -2.32 -5.48 -1.41
CA ILE A 77 -3.23 -4.82 -2.36
C ILE A 77 -3.74 -3.48 -1.81
N LYS A 78 -4.22 -3.44 -0.57
CA LYS A 78 -4.70 -2.19 0.03
C LYS A 78 -3.60 -1.14 0.18
N LEU A 79 -2.40 -1.56 0.56
CA LEU A 79 -1.25 -0.66 0.68
C LEU A 79 -0.80 -0.13 -0.69
N ALA A 80 -0.80 -0.99 -1.71
CA ALA A 80 -0.51 -0.61 -3.09
C ALA A 80 -1.55 0.39 -3.61
N GLU A 81 -2.84 0.14 -3.35
CA GLU A 81 -3.92 1.09 -3.67
C GLU A 81 -3.68 2.46 -3.04
N LEU A 82 -3.34 2.51 -1.75
CA LEU A 82 -3.01 3.78 -1.09
C LEU A 82 -1.88 4.51 -1.81
N MET A 83 -0.79 3.82 -2.15
CA MET A 83 0.35 4.43 -2.83
C MET A 83 -0.02 4.94 -4.23
N ILE A 84 -0.80 4.17 -4.99
CA ILE A 84 -1.29 4.55 -6.33
C ILE A 84 -2.20 5.79 -6.25
N LEU A 85 -3.03 5.88 -5.20
CA LEU A 85 -3.89 7.04 -4.92
C LEU A 85 -3.13 8.24 -4.30
N GLY A 86 -1.80 8.19 -4.22
CA GLY A 86 -0.96 9.29 -3.78
C GLY A 86 -0.70 9.37 -2.28
N TRP A 87 -1.14 8.38 -1.50
CA TRP A 87 -0.76 8.29 -0.08
C TRP A 87 0.71 7.91 0.07
N LYS A 88 1.33 8.39 1.13
CA LYS A 88 2.74 8.10 1.44
C LYS A 88 2.87 7.55 2.84
N ARG A 89 3.70 6.53 3.04
CA ARG A 89 4.04 6.09 4.40
C ARG A 89 4.66 7.26 5.17
N GLY A 90 4.23 7.46 6.41
CA GLY A 90 4.87 8.41 7.32
C GLY A 90 6.30 7.99 7.63
N LEU A 91 7.13 8.96 7.97
CA LEU A 91 8.49 8.69 8.41
C LEU A 91 8.49 7.99 9.78
N ALA A 92 9.62 7.42 10.20
CA ALA A 92 9.70 6.74 11.50
C ALA A 92 9.29 7.65 12.68
N MET A 93 9.58 8.95 12.57
CA MET A 93 9.17 9.98 13.53
C MET A 93 7.69 10.38 13.44
N ASP A 94 7.00 10.03 12.36
CA ASP A 94 5.57 10.29 12.17
C ASP A 94 4.68 9.22 12.83
N ARG A 95 5.28 8.22 13.50
CA ARG A 95 4.52 7.20 14.22
C ARG A 95 3.65 7.81 15.32
N GLU A 96 2.51 7.18 15.59
CA GLU A 96 1.62 7.66 16.63
C GLU A 96 2.32 7.66 18.01
N PRO A 97 2.36 8.81 18.71
CA PRO A 97 2.94 8.86 20.05
C PRO A 97 2.23 7.90 21.02
N GLY A 98 3.00 7.19 21.82
CA GLY A 98 2.51 6.26 22.84
C GLY A 98 2.20 4.84 22.33
N THR A 99 1.58 4.70 21.16
CA THR A 99 1.25 3.37 20.60
C THR A 99 2.28 2.87 19.60
N GLY A 100 3.04 3.77 18.96
CA GLY A 100 4.00 3.43 17.91
C GLY A 100 3.35 2.97 16.60
N ARG A 101 2.02 3.13 16.44
CA ARG A 101 1.32 2.72 15.22
C ARG A 101 1.81 3.51 14.00
N ASP A 102 1.94 2.81 12.88
CA ASP A 102 2.36 3.42 11.63
C ASP A 102 1.31 4.43 11.16
N ARG A 103 1.77 5.63 10.78
CA ARG A 103 0.92 6.65 10.17
C ARG A 103 1.23 6.80 8.69
N TRP A 104 0.22 7.15 7.92
CA TRP A 104 0.29 7.39 6.49
C TRP A 104 -0.23 8.79 6.19
N ARG A 105 0.44 9.44 5.26
CA ARG A 105 0.16 10.79 4.82
C ARG A 105 -0.79 10.74 3.63
N ALA A 106 -1.95 11.37 3.76
CA ALA A 106 -2.89 11.58 2.69
C ALA A 106 -2.33 12.56 1.63
N PRO A 107 -2.91 12.61 0.42
CA PRO A 107 -2.49 13.55 -0.62
C PRO A 107 -2.55 15.03 -0.21
N ASP A 108 -3.43 15.39 0.73
CA ASP A 108 -3.54 16.75 1.31
C ASP A 108 -2.45 17.06 2.35
N GLY A 109 -1.60 16.08 2.68
CA GLY A 109 -0.50 16.20 3.63
C GLY A 109 -0.83 15.80 5.06
N GLN A 110 -2.09 15.48 5.40
CA GLN A 110 -2.48 15.07 6.75
C GLN A 110 -2.01 13.65 7.08
N LEU A 111 -1.65 13.42 8.35
CA LEU A 111 -1.23 12.11 8.85
C LEU A 111 -2.39 11.37 9.52
N HIS A 112 -2.60 10.12 9.12
CA HIS A 112 -3.63 9.24 9.67
C HIS A 112 -3.01 7.91 10.11
N VAL A 113 -3.56 7.31 11.17
CA VAL A 113 -3.16 5.95 11.58
C VAL A 113 -3.56 4.97 10.50
N LEU A 114 -2.62 4.11 10.07
CA LEU A 114 -2.83 3.20 8.95
C LEU A 114 -4.05 2.29 9.17
N GLU A 115 -4.28 1.79 10.38
CA GLU A 115 -5.42 0.94 10.70
C GLU A 115 -6.76 1.64 10.48
N ASP A 116 -6.84 2.95 10.73
CA ASP A 116 -8.05 3.75 10.52
C ASP A 116 -8.30 3.97 9.02
N VAL A 117 -7.24 4.15 8.24
CA VAL A 117 -7.32 4.20 6.78
C VAL A 117 -7.75 2.84 6.22
N LEU A 118 -7.08 1.74 6.61
CA LEU A 118 -7.34 0.38 6.12
C LEU A 118 -8.67 -0.22 6.59
N SER A 119 -9.26 0.33 7.65
CA SER A 119 -10.63 0.01 8.08
C SER A 119 -11.68 0.79 7.29
N GLY A 120 -11.30 1.93 6.69
CA GLY A 120 -12.19 2.83 5.96
C GLY A 120 -12.82 3.91 6.85
N VAL A 121 -12.41 4.04 8.11
CA VAL A 121 -12.80 5.16 8.98
C VAL A 121 -12.32 6.48 8.38
N VAL A 122 -11.11 6.47 7.83
CA VAL A 122 -10.57 7.57 7.03
C VAL A 122 -10.83 7.31 5.55
N PRO A 123 -11.49 8.25 4.83
CA PRO A 123 -11.68 8.15 3.39
C PRO A 123 -10.33 8.15 2.65
N HIS A 124 -10.23 7.32 1.62
CA HIS A 124 -9.06 7.14 0.74
C HIS A 124 -9.56 6.94 -0.68
#